data_AF-A0A846QLZ3-F1
#
_entry.id   AF-A0A846QLZ3-F1
#
_cell.length_a   1.000
_cell.length_b   1.000
_cell.length_c   1.000
_cell.angle_alpha   90.00
_cell.angle_beta   90.00
_cell.angle_gamma   90.00
#
_symmetry.space_group_name_H-M   'P 1'
#
loop_
_entity.id
_entity.type
_entity.pdbx_description
1 polymer ?
#
loop_
_entity_poly.entity_id
_entity_poly.type
_entity_poly.pdbx_seq_one_letter_code
_entity_poly.pdbx_strand_id
1 'polypeptide(L)'
;MSDILENVHQVHQHLAEQGWQCSYNKVAADIRRGVLTPRRGGGFSMRAVETYAVAHLVRRVDADPTQDRPLACDEDGETEAQGVATRRGLAHALKLETQQKREALRLQQDLGLLVETATVEGELAARAKAFRLGLEAFGQDAAERVAAVYGGDEDSARALCETLGLGPEMVPVAVDFAHSRTPQLRRLWASMVEDFLDPYATGAWWTEPMREAWEKCASARQAGGDHHE
;
A
#
# COMPACT_ATOMS: atom_id res chain seq x y z
N MET A 1 62.29 -7.55 -43.89
CA MET A 1 61.71 -8.91 -43.86
C MET A 1 60.35 -8.77 -43.21
N SER A 2 59.28 -9.18 -43.90
CA SER A 2 57.92 -8.95 -43.44
C SER A 2 57.53 -10.07 -42.48
N ASP A 3 57.71 -9.84 -41.18
CA ASP A 3 57.34 -10.84 -40.18
C ASP A 3 55.81 -10.92 -40.08
N ILE A 4 55.27 -12.06 -40.49
CA ILE A 4 53.83 -12.35 -40.48
C ILE A 4 53.53 -13.15 -39.21
N LEU A 5 52.52 -12.72 -38.45
CA LEU A 5 52.06 -13.41 -37.25
C LEU A 5 50.92 -14.35 -37.67
N GLU A 6 51.16 -15.65 -37.71
CA GLU A 6 50.22 -16.65 -38.24
C GLU A 6 49.10 -16.97 -37.25
N ASN A 7 49.40 -16.95 -35.95
CA ASN A 7 48.52 -17.42 -34.90
C ASN A 7 48.18 -16.33 -33.86
N VAL A 8 47.00 -16.44 -33.25
CA VAL A 8 46.53 -15.54 -32.17
C VAL A 8 47.52 -15.47 -31.01
N HIS A 9 48.20 -16.60 -30.72
CA HIS A 9 49.24 -16.67 -29.70
C HIS A 9 50.44 -15.78 -30.04
N GLN A 10 50.90 -15.75 -31.29
CA GLN A 10 52.00 -14.90 -31.74
C GLN A 10 51.62 -13.42 -31.70
N VAL A 11 50.36 -13.09 -31.99
CA VAL A 11 49.82 -11.73 -31.83
C VAL A 11 49.82 -11.29 -30.37
N HIS A 12 49.32 -12.14 -29.46
CA HIS A 12 49.31 -11.87 -28.02
C HIS A 12 50.72 -11.71 -27.44
N GLN A 13 51.65 -12.59 -27.83
CA GLN A 13 53.04 -12.53 -27.39
C GLN A 13 53.73 -11.24 -27.86
N HIS A 14 53.55 -10.87 -29.13
CA HIS A 14 54.12 -9.64 -29.68
C HIS A 14 53.59 -8.38 -28.97
N LEU A 15 52.30 -8.34 -28.66
CA LEU A 15 51.69 -7.23 -27.92
C LEU A 15 52.17 -7.16 -26.46
N ALA A 16 52.35 -8.31 -25.80
CA ALA A 16 52.87 -8.39 -24.45
C ALA A 16 54.35 -7.96 -24.37
N GLU A 17 55.18 -8.36 -25.35
CA GLU A 17 56.59 -7.95 -25.48
C GLU A 17 56.72 -6.44 -25.73
N GLN A 18 55.81 -5.84 -26.49
CA GLN A 18 55.75 -4.40 -26.69
C GLN A 18 55.17 -3.61 -25.49
N GLY A 19 54.84 -4.29 -24.39
CA GLY A 19 54.38 -3.65 -23.16
C GLY A 19 52.92 -3.19 -23.20
N TRP A 20 52.07 -3.81 -24.02
CA TRP A 20 50.63 -3.54 -24.01
C TRP A 20 49.89 -4.45 -23.02
N GLN A 21 48.88 -3.91 -22.32
CA GLN A 21 48.06 -4.71 -21.41
C GLN A 21 46.98 -5.46 -22.20
N CYS A 22 47.27 -6.70 -22.59
CA CYS A 22 46.32 -7.55 -23.30
C CYS A 22 46.23 -8.98 -22.71
N SER A 23 45.00 -9.50 -22.61
CA SER A 23 44.75 -10.92 -22.31
C SER A 23 44.49 -11.69 -23.61
N TYR A 24 44.96 -12.94 -23.67
CA TYR A 24 44.79 -13.82 -24.83
C TYR A 24 43.32 -13.92 -25.28
N ASN A 25 42.40 -14.06 -24.32
CA ASN A 25 40.96 -14.17 -24.58
C ASN A 25 40.36 -12.89 -25.20
N LYS A 26 40.88 -11.70 -24.84
CA LYS A 26 40.44 -10.43 -25.42
C LYS A 26 40.87 -10.33 -26.88
N VAL A 27 42.13 -10.65 -27.19
CA VAL A 27 42.64 -10.67 -28.57
C VAL A 27 41.88 -11.69 -29.43
N ALA A 28 41.61 -12.90 -28.90
CA ALA A 28 40.83 -13.91 -29.61
C ALA A 28 39.35 -13.53 -29.82
N ALA A 29 38.78 -12.72 -28.94
CA ALA A 29 37.43 -12.18 -29.09
C ALA A 29 37.38 -11.07 -30.14
N ASP A 30 38.37 -10.17 -30.15
CA ASP A 30 38.44 -9.04 -31.07
C ASP A 30 38.72 -9.46 -32.52
N ILE A 31 39.48 -10.55 -32.71
CA ILE A 31 39.63 -11.21 -34.02
C ILE A 31 38.30 -11.79 -34.50
N ARG A 32 37.55 -12.47 -33.62
CA ARG A 32 36.21 -13.01 -33.96
C ARG A 32 35.18 -11.91 -34.26
N ARG A 33 35.32 -10.75 -33.63
CA ARG A 33 34.49 -9.56 -33.88
C ARG A 33 34.87 -8.80 -35.15
N GLY A 34 35.96 -9.19 -35.82
CA GLY A 34 36.44 -8.52 -37.04
C GLY A 34 37.12 -7.17 -36.79
N VAL A 35 37.51 -6.88 -35.55
CA VAL A 35 38.24 -5.65 -35.20
C VAL A 35 39.69 -5.74 -35.71
N LEU A 36 40.27 -6.95 -35.67
CA LEU A 36 41.54 -7.26 -36.30
C LEU A 36 41.32 -8.25 -37.45
N THR A 37 41.39 -7.76 -38.69
CA THR A 37 41.08 -8.55 -39.88
C THR A 37 42.31 -9.29 -40.40
N PRO A 38 42.24 -10.62 -40.63
CA PRO A 38 43.34 -11.38 -41.21
C PRO A 38 43.57 -11.02 -42.68
N ARG A 39 44.82 -11.16 -43.14
CA ARG A 39 45.17 -10.91 -44.55
C ARG A 39 44.59 -12.00 -45.46
N ARG A 40 44.31 -11.66 -46.72
CA ARG A 40 44.03 -12.66 -47.78
C ARG A 40 45.27 -13.55 -47.95
N GLY A 41 45.21 -14.76 -47.41
CA GLY A 41 46.34 -15.70 -47.32
C GLY A 41 46.61 -16.26 -45.91
N GLY A 42 45.90 -15.78 -44.89
CA GLY A 42 46.13 -16.17 -43.49
C GLY A 42 47.15 -15.28 -42.79
N GLY A 43 47.07 -15.24 -41.45
CA GLY A 43 47.94 -14.43 -40.60
C GLY A 43 47.62 -12.93 -40.53
N PHE A 44 48.37 -12.24 -39.67
CA PHE A 44 48.26 -10.83 -39.33
C PHE A 44 49.59 -10.12 -39.61
N SER A 45 49.52 -8.94 -40.21
CA SER A 45 50.71 -8.10 -40.36
C SER A 45 51.00 -7.38 -39.05
N MET A 46 52.28 -7.30 -38.65
CA MET A 46 52.69 -6.56 -37.45
C MET A 46 52.14 -5.13 -37.43
N ARG A 47 52.17 -4.44 -38.58
CA ARG A 47 51.63 -3.08 -38.70
C ARG A 47 50.13 -2.98 -38.39
N ALA A 48 49.34 -3.99 -38.74
CA ALA A 48 47.91 -4.03 -38.41
C ALA A 48 47.70 -4.30 -36.92
N VAL A 49 48.54 -5.15 -36.32
CA VAL A 49 48.52 -5.47 -34.89
C VAL A 49 48.92 -4.25 -34.04
N GLU A 50 49.93 -3.49 -34.44
CA GLU A 50 50.35 -2.24 -33.78
C GLU A 50 49.28 -1.15 -33.90
N THR A 51 48.66 -1.00 -35.08
CA THR A 51 47.55 -0.06 -35.28
C THR A 51 46.37 -0.41 -34.36
N TYR A 52 46.04 -1.70 -34.24
CA TYR A 52 45.03 -2.18 -33.28
C TYR A 52 45.44 -1.91 -31.83
N ALA A 53 46.72 -2.10 -31.47
CA ALA A 53 47.22 -1.88 -30.13
C ALA A 53 47.05 -0.43 -29.69
N VAL A 54 47.43 0.53 -30.55
CA VAL A 54 47.27 1.96 -30.29
C VAL A 54 45.80 2.35 -30.14
N ALA A 55 44.91 1.76 -30.93
CA ALA A 55 43.49 2.12 -30.92
C ALA A 55 42.68 1.50 -29.76
N HIS A 56 43.06 0.32 -29.28
CA HIS A 56 42.20 -0.49 -28.40
C HIS A 56 42.87 -1.03 -27.13
N LEU A 57 44.18 -0.86 -26.97
CA LEU A 57 44.92 -1.33 -25.81
C LEU A 57 45.54 -0.16 -25.03
N VAL A 58 45.61 -0.34 -23.71
CA VAL A 58 46.29 0.58 -22.80
C VAL A 58 47.72 0.08 -22.62
N ARG A 59 48.71 0.98 -22.69
CA ARG A 59 50.11 0.63 -22.40
C ARG A 59 50.26 0.23 -20.94
N ARG A 60 50.99 -0.85 -20.70
CA ARG A 60 51.37 -1.30 -19.36
C ARG A 60 52.59 -0.49 -18.91
N VAL A 61 52.38 0.74 -18.47
CA VAL A 61 53.32 1.50 -17.63
C VAL A 61 52.54 1.73 -16.32
N ASP A 62 53.08 1.37 -15.16
CA ASP A 62 53.99 2.25 -14.46
C ASP A 62 55.16 1.57 -13.72
N ALA A 63 56.35 2.16 -13.91
CA ALA A 63 57.35 2.30 -12.87
C ALA A 63 57.39 3.80 -12.48
N ASP A 64 56.40 4.24 -11.72
CA ASP A 64 56.40 5.56 -11.06
C ASP A 64 56.08 5.34 -9.57
N PRO A 65 57.02 5.58 -8.65
CA PRO A 65 56.84 5.37 -7.21
C PRO A 65 55.93 6.41 -6.54
N THR A 66 55.16 7.20 -7.29
CA THR A 66 54.28 8.24 -6.76
C THR A 66 52.81 7.84 -6.60
N GLN A 67 52.40 6.62 -6.99
CA GLN A 67 51.02 6.14 -6.78
C GLN A 67 50.70 5.71 -5.34
N ASP A 68 51.65 5.80 -4.41
CA ASP A 68 51.44 5.61 -2.97
C ASP A 68 51.31 6.95 -2.21
N ARG A 69 51.00 8.04 -2.93
CA ARG A 69 50.53 9.30 -2.35
C ARG A 69 49.00 9.38 -2.49
N PRO A 70 48.25 9.77 -1.45
CA PRO A 70 46.86 10.15 -1.64
C PRO A 70 46.83 11.26 -2.70
N LEU A 71 46.03 11.07 -3.74
CA LEU A 71 45.82 12.03 -4.83
C LEU A 71 45.61 13.42 -4.23
N ALA A 72 46.57 14.31 -4.44
CA ALA A 72 46.32 15.73 -4.29
C ALA A 72 45.23 16.08 -5.32
N CYS A 73 44.14 16.63 -4.81
CA CYS A 73 42.99 17.05 -5.59
C CYS A 73 43.46 17.98 -6.71
N ASP A 74 43.36 17.54 -7.96
CA ASP A 74 43.35 18.45 -9.10
C ASP A 74 42.08 19.31 -8.98
N GLU A 75 42.20 20.61 -9.18
CA GLU A 75 41.14 21.63 -8.98
C GLU A 75 39.87 21.40 -9.84
N ASP A 76 39.86 20.43 -10.76
CA ASP A 76 38.67 20.00 -11.51
C ASP A 76 37.92 18.79 -10.89
N GLY A 77 38.54 18.09 -9.92
CA GLY A 77 37.99 16.92 -9.23
C GLY A 77 37.05 17.24 -8.05
N GLU A 78 36.97 18.51 -7.65
CA GLU A 78 36.05 18.93 -6.58
C GLU A 78 34.59 18.69 -6.96
N THR A 79 34.24 18.83 -8.26
CA THR A 79 32.87 18.69 -8.75
C THR A 79 32.35 17.25 -8.70
N GLU A 80 33.20 16.24 -8.97
CA GLU A 80 32.79 14.83 -8.93
C GLU A 80 32.82 14.26 -7.50
N ALA A 81 33.83 14.60 -6.70
CA ALA A 81 33.89 14.20 -5.30
C ALA A 81 32.77 14.83 -4.46
N GLN A 82 32.45 16.11 -4.68
CA GLN A 82 31.25 16.75 -4.10
C GLN A 82 29.97 16.14 -4.68
N GLY A 83 29.92 15.81 -5.98
CA GLY A 83 28.79 15.12 -6.59
C GLY A 83 28.49 13.74 -5.98
N VAL A 84 29.52 12.97 -5.65
CA VAL A 84 29.37 11.66 -4.99
C VAL A 84 29.04 11.82 -3.50
N ALA A 85 29.67 12.77 -2.80
CA ALA A 85 29.37 13.06 -1.40
C ALA A 85 27.93 13.58 -1.22
N THR A 86 27.48 14.48 -2.09
CA THR A 86 26.11 15.01 -2.11
C THR A 86 25.09 13.92 -2.46
N ARG A 87 25.35 13.07 -3.48
CA ARG A 87 24.49 11.91 -3.79
C ARG A 87 24.40 10.92 -2.62
N ARG A 88 25.51 10.65 -1.93
CA ARG A 88 25.52 9.79 -0.73
C ARG A 88 24.76 10.43 0.43
N GLY A 89 24.91 11.74 0.64
CA GLY A 89 24.15 12.50 1.64
C GLY A 89 22.64 12.48 1.38
N LEU A 90 22.22 12.70 0.12
CA LEU A 90 20.82 12.62 -0.29
C LEU A 90 20.26 11.20 -0.14
N ALA A 91 21.01 10.17 -0.54
CA ALA A 91 20.59 8.77 -0.38
C ALA A 91 20.45 8.40 1.11
N HIS A 92 21.36 8.88 1.96
CA HIS A 92 21.28 8.69 3.41
C HIS A 92 20.07 9.42 4.00
N ALA A 93 19.82 10.67 3.58
CA ALA A 93 18.66 11.44 4.00
C ALA A 93 17.34 10.75 3.61
N LEU A 94 17.21 10.28 2.37
CA LEU A 94 16.02 9.54 1.90
C LEU A 94 15.81 8.23 2.68
N LYS A 95 16.89 7.51 3.00
CA LYS A 95 16.81 6.29 3.82
C LYS A 95 16.32 6.60 5.23
N LEU A 96 16.86 7.66 5.84
CA LEU A 96 16.46 8.11 7.18
C LEU A 96 14.99 8.56 7.19
N GLU A 97 14.57 9.31 6.19
CA GLU A 97 13.17 9.74 6.03
C GLU A 97 12.23 8.53 5.88
N THR A 98 12.62 7.53 5.09
CA THR A 98 11.85 6.30 4.92
C THR A 98 11.76 5.50 6.23
N GLN A 99 12.84 5.48 7.01
CA GLN A 99 12.85 4.84 8.34
C GLN A 99 11.92 5.58 9.31
N GLN A 100 12.01 6.90 9.39
CA GLN A 100 11.14 7.73 10.22
C GLN A 100 9.65 7.53 9.87
N LYS A 101 9.32 7.49 8.57
CA LYS A 101 7.94 7.21 8.12
C LYS A 101 7.44 5.83 8.54
N ARG A 102 8.31 4.81 8.48
CA ARG A 102 7.96 3.45 8.91
C ARG A 102 7.79 3.36 10.43
N GLU A 103 8.64 4.02 11.20
CA GLU A 103 8.55 4.09 12.65
C GLU A 103 7.30 4.84 13.09
N ALA A 104 6.96 5.95 12.43
CA ALA A 104 5.73 6.69 12.68
C ALA A 104 4.48 5.85 12.38
N LEU A 105 4.46 5.10 11.27
CA LEU A 105 3.36 4.18 10.95
C LEU A 105 3.23 3.05 11.96
N ARG A 106 4.35 2.46 12.40
CA ARG A 106 4.35 1.42 13.45
C ARG A 106 3.81 1.98 14.76
N LEU A 107 4.26 3.16 15.17
CA LEU A 107 3.76 3.83 16.36
C LEU A 107 2.23 4.05 16.27
N GLN A 108 1.72 4.48 15.11
CA GLN A 108 0.28 4.64 14.90
C GLN A 108 -0.49 3.30 14.97
N GLN A 109 0.10 2.20 14.49
CA GLN A 109 -0.47 0.85 14.63
C GLN A 109 -0.47 0.38 16.08
N ASP A 110 0.63 0.57 16.80
CA ASP A 110 0.78 0.19 18.21
C ASP A 110 -0.19 0.96 19.11
N LEU A 111 -0.44 2.24 18.79
CA LEU A 111 -1.45 3.08 19.44
C LEU A 111 -2.89 2.72 19.04
N GLY A 112 -3.10 1.79 18.11
CA GLY A 112 -4.43 1.39 17.62
C GLY A 112 -5.12 2.45 16.75
N LEU A 113 -4.40 3.46 16.25
CA LEU A 113 -4.95 4.49 15.35
C LEU A 113 -5.18 3.97 13.93
N LEU A 114 -4.46 2.91 13.56
CA LEU A 114 -4.59 2.23 12.28
C LEU A 114 -5.01 0.79 12.52
N VAL A 115 -6.05 0.37 11.79
CA VAL A 115 -6.57 -1.00 11.81
C VAL A 115 -6.47 -1.56 10.40
N GLU A 116 -6.29 -2.87 10.29
CA GLU A 116 -6.26 -3.54 8.99
C GLU A 116 -7.62 -3.41 8.28
N THR A 117 -7.59 -3.12 6.98
CA THR A 117 -8.80 -2.94 6.17
C THR A 117 -9.73 -4.15 6.25
N ALA A 118 -9.18 -5.36 6.23
CA ALA A 118 -9.95 -6.60 6.33
C ALA A 118 -10.77 -6.69 7.63
N THR A 119 -10.26 -6.15 8.74
CA THR A 119 -10.98 -6.09 10.01
C THR A 119 -12.17 -5.15 9.92
N VAL A 120 -11.99 -3.97 9.31
CA VAL A 120 -13.08 -3.00 9.10
C VAL A 120 -14.14 -3.56 8.16
N GLU A 121 -13.74 -4.16 7.04
CA GLU A 121 -14.66 -4.76 6.08
C GLU A 121 -15.45 -5.94 6.69
N GLY A 122 -14.78 -6.80 7.46
CA GLY A 122 -15.43 -7.90 8.16
C GLY A 122 -16.45 -7.41 9.20
N GLU A 123 -16.12 -6.32 9.90
CA GLU A 123 -17.03 -5.66 10.84
C GLU A 123 -18.25 -5.08 10.13
N LEU A 124 -18.04 -4.31 9.06
CA LEU A 124 -19.13 -3.74 8.25
C LEU A 124 -20.01 -4.82 7.62
N ALA A 125 -19.43 -5.94 7.19
CA ALA A 125 -20.18 -7.07 6.66
C ALA A 125 -21.04 -7.76 7.74
N ALA A 126 -20.49 -7.96 8.95
CA ALA A 126 -21.26 -8.43 10.09
C ALA A 126 -22.38 -7.44 10.44
N ARG A 127 -22.10 -6.13 10.35
CA ARG A 127 -23.08 -5.06 10.54
C ARG A 127 -24.25 -5.14 9.59
N ALA A 128 -23.95 -5.18 8.30
CA ALA A 128 -24.95 -5.29 7.25
C ALA A 128 -25.78 -6.58 7.40
N LYS A 129 -25.15 -7.70 7.77
CA LYS A 129 -25.85 -8.97 7.97
C LYS A 129 -26.85 -8.91 9.12
N ALA A 130 -26.45 -8.42 10.29
CA ALA A 130 -27.39 -8.34 11.41
C ALA A 130 -28.47 -7.27 11.17
N PHE A 131 -28.11 -6.15 10.54
CA PHE A 131 -29.09 -5.14 10.14
C PHE A 131 -30.17 -5.71 9.22
N ARG A 132 -29.76 -6.48 8.19
CA ARG A 132 -30.71 -7.15 7.29
C ARG A 132 -31.64 -8.12 8.04
N LEU A 133 -31.08 -8.98 8.89
CA LEU A 133 -31.87 -9.92 9.69
C LEU A 133 -32.81 -9.20 10.65
N GLY A 134 -32.33 -8.13 11.27
CA GLY A 134 -33.12 -7.26 12.13
C GLY A 134 -34.26 -6.61 11.37
N LEU A 135 -34.04 -6.15 10.14
CA LEU A 135 -35.08 -5.53 9.31
C LEU A 135 -36.13 -6.54 8.82
N GLU A 136 -35.71 -7.78 8.53
CA GLU A 136 -36.61 -8.90 8.23
C GLU A 136 -37.53 -9.23 9.41
N ALA A 137 -36.99 -9.22 10.65
CA ALA A 137 -37.76 -9.47 11.86
C ALA A 137 -38.58 -8.25 12.33
N PHE A 138 -38.06 -7.03 12.12
CA PHE A 138 -38.65 -5.78 12.60
C PHE A 138 -40.08 -5.61 12.11
N GLY A 139 -40.38 -5.95 10.86
CA GLY A 139 -41.74 -5.89 10.34
C GLY A 139 -42.72 -6.81 11.08
N GLN A 140 -42.28 -8.02 11.46
CA GLN A 140 -43.10 -8.99 12.18
C GLN A 140 -43.32 -8.56 13.63
N ASP A 141 -42.25 -8.14 14.31
CA ASP A 141 -42.30 -7.68 15.71
C ASP A 141 -43.06 -6.35 15.85
N ALA A 142 -42.92 -5.48 14.86
CA ALA A 142 -43.63 -4.21 14.84
C ALA A 142 -45.10 -4.38 14.47
N ALA A 143 -45.47 -5.39 13.68
CA ALA A 143 -46.84 -5.61 13.24
C ALA A 143 -47.80 -5.78 14.42
N GLU A 144 -47.43 -6.52 15.45
CA GLU A 144 -48.27 -6.71 16.64
C GLU A 144 -48.49 -5.39 17.41
N ARG A 145 -47.41 -4.62 17.62
CA ARG A 145 -47.47 -3.31 18.28
C ARG A 145 -48.27 -2.28 17.50
N VAL A 146 -48.09 -2.26 16.17
CA VAL A 146 -48.84 -1.38 15.27
C VAL A 146 -50.31 -1.80 15.21
N ALA A 147 -50.61 -3.10 15.13
CA ALA A 147 -51.97 -3.64 15.18
C ALA A 147 -52.68 -3.28 16.49
N ALA A 148 -51.98 -3.30 17.63
CA ALA A 148 -52.53 -2.87 18.92
C ALA A 148 -52.93 -1.38 18.93
N VAL A 149 -52.23 -0.52 18.18
CA VAL A 149 -52.62 0.89 18.00
C VAL A 149 -53.82 1.04 17.08
N TYR A 150 -53.91 0.17 16.08
CA TYR A 150 -54.91 0.19 15.02
C TYR A 150 -56.14 -0.69 15.27
N GLY A 151 -56.32 -1.29 16.45
CA GLY A 151 -57.41 -2.23 16.80
C GLY A 151 -58.84 -1.70 16.62
N GLY A 152 -59.19 -1.39 15.38
CA GLY A 152 -60.39 -0.72 14.92
C GLY A 152 -60.56 -1.06 13.45
N ASP A 153 -60.61 -2.35 13.15
CA ASP A 153 -61.40 -2.79 12.00
C ASP A 153 -62.89 -2.64 12.35
N GLU A 154 -63.76 -2.52 11.34
CA GLU A 154 -65.19 -2.28 11.55
C GLU A 154 -65.88 -3.40 12.33
N ASP A 155 -65.45 -4.65 12.15
CA ASP A 155 -65.96 -5.82 12.87
C ASP A 155 -65.48 -5.84 14.33
N SER A 156 -64.23 -5.47 14.59
CA SER A 156 -63.70 -5.26 15.94
C SER A 156 -64.39 -4.10 16.67
N ALA A 157 -64.67 -3.00 15.98
CA ALA A 157 -65.41 -1.86 16.52
C ALA A 157 -66.87 -2.22 16.81
N ARG A 158 -67.50 -3.03 15.93
CA ARG A 158 -68.86 -3.55 16.13
C ARG A 158 -68.93 -4.49 17.33
N ALA A 159 -67.99 -5.42 17.47
CA ALA A 159 -67.89 -6.31 18.63
C ALA A 159 -67.68 -5.52 19.94
N LEU A 160 -66.87 -4.45 19.90
CA LEU A 160 -66.69 -3.56 21.05
C LEU A 160 -67.99 -2.82 21.42
N CYS A 161 -68.68 -2.24 20.43
CA CYS A 161 -69.96 -1.57 20.65
C CYS A 161 -71.01 -2.52 21.22
N GLU A 162 -71.12 -3.74 20.70
CA GLU A 162 -72.03 -4.79 21.22
C GLU A 162 -71.69 -5.17 22.67
N THR A 163 -70.40 -5.36 22.99
CA THR A 163 -69.95 -5.69 24.36
C THR A 163 -70.26 -4.57 25.35
N LEU A 164 -70.20 -3.31 24.90
CA LEU A 164 -70.50 -2.12 25.72
C LEU A 164 -71.99 -1.74 25.71
N GLY A 165 -72.84 -2.46 24.97
CA GLY A 165 -74.27 -2.17 24.85
C GLY A 165 -74.59 -0.90 24.04
N LEU A 166 -73.69 -0.48 23.15
CA LEU A 166 -73.84 0.67 22.26
C LEU A 166 -74.45 0.23 20.92
N GLY A 167 -75.32 1.06 20.34
CA GLY A 167 -75.97 0.77 19.06
C GLY A 167 -75.01 0.86 17.86
N PRO A 168 -75.37 0.24 16.72
CA PRO A 168 -74.53 0.18 15.52
C PRO A 168 -74.19 1.56 14.92
N GLU A 169 -74.97 2.59 15.24
CA GLU A 169 -74.71 3.99 14.90
C GLU A 169 -73.44 4.57 15.54
N MET A 170 -72.92 3.93 16.58
CA MET A 170 -71.69 4.36 17.28
C MET A 170 -70.42 3.77 16.68
N VAL A 171 -70.52 2.80 15.75
CA VAL A 171 -69.38 2.16 15.09
C VAL A 171 -68.51 3.18 14.33
N PRO A 172 -69.05 4.11 13.53
CA PRO A 172 -68.24 5.14 12.86
C PRO A 172 -67.48 6.04 13.87
N VAL A 173 -68.11 6.36 15.01
CA VAL A 173 -67.51 7.18 16.06
C VAL A 173 -66.36 6.44 16.76
N ALA A 174 -66.51 5.14 16.98
CA ALA A 174 -65.45 4.29 17.53
C ALA A 174 -64.26 4.15 16.56
N VAL A 175 -64.54 4.00 15.26
CA VAL A 175 -63.53 3.97 14.19
C VAL A 175 -62.81 5.32 14.07
N ASP A 176 -63.53 6.45 14.07
CA ASP A 176 -62.95 7.79 14.07
C ASP A 176 -62.11 8.05 15.32
N PHE A 177 -62.56 7.57 16.49
CA PHE A 177 -61.77 7.62 17.73
C PHE A 177 -60.48 6.80 17.62
N ALA A 178 -60.53 5.60 17.02
CA ALA A 178 -59.34 4.80 16.77
C ALA A 178 -58.38 5.50 15.78
N HIS A 179 -58.91 6.07 14.69
CA HIS A 179 -58.14 6.81 13.69
C HIS A 179 -57.60 8.16 14.19
N SER A 180 -58.24 8.78 15.20
CA SER A 180 -57.72 9.99 15.86
C SER A 180 -56.34 9.78 16.50
N ARG A 181 -55.92 8.52 16.68
CA ARG A 181 -54.60 8.13 17.18
C ARG A 181 -53.48 8.12 16.12
N THR A 182 -53.75 8.55 14.89
CA THR A 182 -52.75 8.62 13.79
C THR A 182 -51.49 9.45 14.14
N PRO A 183 -51.58 10.60 14.86
CA PRO A 183 -50.37 11.29 15.34
C PRO A 183 -49.55 10.48 16.35
N GLN A 184 -50.21 9.69 17.19
CA GLN A 184 -49.61 8.81 18.19
C GLN A 184 -48.91 7.63 17.52
N LEU A 185 -49.48 7.10 16.43
CA LEU A 185 -48.80 6.12 15.58
C LEU A 185 -47.50 6.68 15.01
N ARG A 186 -47.50 7.91 14.47
CA ARG A 186 -46.27 8.50 13.93
C ARG A 186 -45.18 8.61 14.99
N ARG A 187 -45.54 8.99 16.21
CA ARG A 187 -44.60 9.06 17.35
C ARG A 187 -44.13 7.67 17.78
N LEU A 188 -45.04 6.70 17.86
CA LEU A 188 -44.70 5.32 18.20
C LEU A 188 -43.77 4.72 17.14
N TRP A 189 -44.10 4.87 15.86
CA TRP A 189 -43.28 4.37 14.76
C TRP A 189 -41.90 5.03 14.74
N ALA A 190 -41.83 6.35 14.94
CA ALA A 190 -40.55 7.05 15.04
C ALA A 190 -39.71 6.49 16.21
N SER A 191 -40.29 6.34 17.39
CA SER A 191 -39.63 5.73 18.56
C SER A 191 -39.19 4.29 18.28
N MET A 192 -40.01 3.48 17.62
CA MET A 192 -39.65 2.10 17.28
C MET A 192 -38.50 2.03 16.27
N VAL A 193 -38.46 2.95 15.31
CA VAL A 193 -37.34 3.07 14.35
C VAL A 193 -36.08 3.56 15.07
N GLU A 194 -36.20 4.54 15.97
CA GLU A 194 -35.08 5.01 16.78
C GLU A 194 -34.51 3.88 17.64
N ASP A 195 -35.35 3.18 18.41
CA ASP A 195 -34.95 2.04 19.25
C ASP A 195 -34.33 0.91 18.41
N PHE A 196 -34.86 0.65 17.21
CA PHE A 196 -34.29 -0.35 16.30
C PHE A 196 -32.92 0.07 15.76
N LEU A 197 -32.73 1.35 15.43
CA LEU A 197 -31.48 1.86 14.86
C LEU A 197 -30.40 2.13 15.92
N ASP A 198 -30.80 2.35 17.18
CA ASP A 198 -29.90 2.74 18.27
C ASP A 198 -28.70 1.80 18.44
N PRO A 199 -28.85 0.45 18.46
CA PRO A 199 -27.71 -0.46 18.58
C PRO A 199 -26.73 -0.36 17.40
N TYR A 200 -27.21 0.00 16.21
CA TYR A 200 -26.39 0.16 15.01
C TYR A 200 -25.63 1.48 14.98
N ALA A 201 -26.17 2.52 15.63
CA ALA A 201 -25.62 3.87 15.66
C ALA A 201 -24.64 4.09 16.83
N THR A 202 -24.92 3.53 18.01
CA THR A 202 -24.18 3.81 19.26
C THR A 202 -22.87 3.05 19.41
N GLY A 203 -22.50 2.21 18.44
CA GLY A 203 -21.25 1.42 18.51
C GLY A 203 -21.26 0.36 19.61
N ALA A 204 -22.43 0.05 20.18
CA ALA A 204 -22.61 -0.93 21.26
C ALA A 204 -22.30 -2.38 20.85
N TRP A 205 -22.00 -2.61 19.57
CA TRP A 205 -21.68 -3.93 19.04
C TRP A 205 -20.48 -3.84 18.09
N TRP A 206 -19.37 -4.41 18.56
CA TRP A 206 -18.18 -4.60 17.77
C TRP A 206 -17.88 -6.08 17.65
N THR A 207 -17.36 -6.49 16.51
CA THR A 207 -16.64 -7.76 16.42
C THR A 207 -15.45 -7.71 17.39
N GLU A 208 -15.06 -8.87 17.94
CA GLU A 208 -13.93 -8.98 18.85
C GLU A 208 -12.69 -8.19 18.39
N PRO A 209 -12.25 -8.28 17.12
CA PRO A 209 -11.06 -7.59 16.67
C PRO A 209 -11.24 -6.05 16.60
N MET A 210 -12.45 -5.57 16.28
CA MET A 210 -12.73 -4.13 16.26
C MET A 210 -12.80 -3.57 17.68
N ARG A 211 -13.31 -4.36 18.64
CA ARG A 211 -13.35 -3.97 20.05
C ARG A 211 -11.95 -3.80 20.62
N GLU A 212 -11.08 -4.78 20.42
CA GLU A 212 -9.69 -4.70 20.87
C GLU A 212 -8.95 -3.50 20.26
N ALA A 213 -9.18 -3.22 18.97
CA ALA A 213 -8.58 -2.08 18.30
C ALA A 213 -9.07 -0.74 18.88
N TRP A 214 -10.37 -0.63 19.15
CA TRP A 214 -10.94 0.56 19.77
C TRP A 214 -10.45 0.78 21.20
N GLU A 215 -10.40 -0.26 22.02
CA GLU A 215 -9.91 -0.17 23.40
C GLU A 215 -8.45 0.30 23.47
N LYS A 216 -7.60 -0.19 22.55
CA LYS A 216 -6.23 0.29 22.39
C LYS A 216 -6.18 1.78 22.04
N CYS A 217 -6.99 2.22 21.07
CA CYS A 217 -7.07 3.62 20.65
C CYS A 217 -7.60 4.53 21.78
N ALA A 218 -8.63 4.09 22.51
CA ALA A 218 -9.20 4.83 23.63
C ALA A 218 -8.18 4.99 24.77
N SER A 219 -7.45 3.92 25.09
CA SER A 219 -6.39 3.94 26.11
C SER A 219 -5.24 4.87 25.70
N ALA A 220 -4.82 4.84 24.44
CA ALA A 220 -3.80 5.74 23.91
C ALA A 220 -4.23 7.22 23.98
N ARG A 221 -5.50 7.52 23.72
CA ARG A 221 -6.05 8.88 23.81
C ARG A 221 -6.11 9.39 25.26
N GLN A 222 -6.45 8.53 26.20
CA GLN A 222 -6.45 8.88 27.63
C GLN A 222 -5.02 9.13 28.12
N ALA A 223 -4.07 8.25 27.79
CA ALA A 223 -2.66 8.42 28.15
C ALA A 223 -2.00 9.68 27.52
N GLY A 224 -2.44 10.10 26.32
CA GLY A 224 -1.97 11.33 25.68
C GLY A 224 -2.60 12.61 26.23
N GLY A 225 -3.77 12.52 26.88
CA GLY A 225 -4.46 13.65 27.52
C GLY A 225 -3.81 14.10 28.82
N ASP A 226 -3.21 13.18 29.58
CA ASP A 226 -2.54 13.45 30.87
C ASP A 226 -1.17 14.15 30.73
N HIS A 227 -0.71 14.44 29.52
CA HIS A 227 0.54 15.17 29.25
C HIS A 227 0.33 16.64 28.84
N HIS A 228 -0.91 17.15 28.94
CA HIS A 228 -1.25 18.54 28.63
C HIS A 228 -1.81 19.36 29.80
N GLU A 229 -1.68 18.89 31.05
CA GLU A 229 -1.89 19.70 32.26
C GLU A 229 -0.56 20.15 32.91
#